data_AF-A0A5C0XUX9-F1
#
_entry.id   AF-A0A5C0XUX9-F1
#
_cell.length_a   1.000
_cell.length_b   1.000
_cell.length_c   1.000
_cell.angle_alpha   90.00
_cell.angle_beta   90.00
_cell.angle_gamma   90.00
#
_symmetry.space_group_name_H-M   'P 1'
#
loop_
_entity.id
_entity.type
_entity.pdbx_description
1 polymer ?
#
loop_
_entity_poly.entity_id
_entity_poly.type
_entity_poly.pdbx_seq_one_letter_code
_entity_poly.pdbx_strand_id
1 'polypeptide(L)'
;MTIILSSLFLAGTLGVITFLASHPLEMTFLSFGVSKGEEETKTCAVNIKLITIPIAGEYLIKGENVTVVTYEGTHKGRFSTNLRGAVLMVVQSLNSKATVKLLPKVKFPTPHVALIIIIGVVGGYVFRVLERK
;
A
#
# COMPACT_ATOMS: atom_id res chain seq x y z
N MET A 1 26.73 11.94 -22.34
CA MET A 1 26.08 12.73 -21.25
C MET A 1 24.60 12.38 -21.09
N THR A 2 23.88 12.13 -22.18
CA THR A 2 22.46 11.70 -22.23
C THR A 2 22.15 10.42 -21.43
N ILE A 3 23.00 9.40 -21.50
CA ILE A 3 22.79 8.10 -20.81
C ILE A 3 22.74 8.27 -19.29
N ILE A 4 23.69 9.02 -18.72
CA ILE A 4 23.76 9.28 -17.27
C ILE A 4 22.51 10.04 -16.82
N LEU A 5 22.14 11.10 -17.55
CA LEU A 5 20.96 11.91 -17.23
C LEU A 5 19.66 11.07 -17.31
N SER A 6 19.54 10.19 -18.31
CA SER A 6 18.38 9.30 -18.46
C SER A 6 18.30 8.24 -17.35
N SER A 7 19.44 7.69 -16.91
CA SER A 7 19.49 6.71 -15.81
C SER A 7 19.11 7.33 -14.46
N LEU A 8 19.54 8.57 -14.20
CA LEU A 8 19.13 9.35 -13.03
C LEU A 8 17.63 9.67 -13.06
N PHE A 9 17.10 10.05 -14.22
CA PHE A 9 15.68 10.34 -14.37
C PHE A 9 14.81 9.08 -14.16
N LEU A 10 15.25 7.93 -14.69
CA LEU A 10 14.59 6.65 -14.48
C LEU A 10 14.60 6.23 -13.00
N ALA A 11 15.74 6.39 -12.32
CA ALA A 11 15.84 6.09 -10.89
C ALA A 11 14.95 7.02 -10.05
N GLY A 12 14.92 8.32 -10.37
CA GLY A 12 14.09 9.30 -9.69
C GLY A 12 12.59 9.02 -9.86
N THR A 13 12.15 8.73 -11.08
CA THR A 13 10.74 8.39 -11.36
C THR A 13 10.30 7.10 -10.67
N LEU A 14 11.12 6.05 -10.69
CA LEU A 14 10.88 4.82 -9.93
C LEU A 14 10.79 5.08 -8.41
N GLY A 15 11.66 5.93 -7.88
CA GLY A 15 11.64 6.37 -6.48
C GLY A 15 10.34 7.08 -6.11
N VAL A 16 9.87 8.02 -6.95
CA VAL A 16 8.61 8.74 -6.70
C VAL A 16 7.40 7.82 -6.78
N ILE A 17 7.33 6.94 -7.78
CA ILE A 17 6.22 5.99 -7.95
C ILE A 17 6.13 5.06 -6.73
N THR A 18 7.25 4.56 -6.26
CA THR A 18 7.30 3.64 -5.11
C THR A 18 7.06 4.33 -3.78
N PHE A 19 7.46 5.59 -3.63
CA PHE A 19 7.11 6.41 -2.48
C PHE A 19 5.58 6.60 -2.40
N LEU A 20 4.96 7.02 -3.51
CA LEU A 20 3.50 7.16 -3.60
C LEU A 20 2.80 5.81 -3.36
N ALA A 21 3.35 4.71 -3.89
CA ALA A 21 2.86 3.35 -3.69
C ALA A 21 2.86 2.89 -2.23
N SER A 22 3.78 3.42 -1.42
CA SER A 22 4.00 2.99 -0.04
C SER A 22 3.12 3.75 0.96
N HIS A 23 2.29 4.69 0.50
CA HIS A 23 1.45 5.46 1.40
C HIS A 23 0.38 4.58 2.06
N PRO A 24 0.29 4.62 3.40
CA PRO A 24 -0.70 3.85 4.12
C PRO A 24 -2.12 4.37 3.85
N LEU A 25 -3.07 3.46 3.62
CA LEU A 25 -4.48 3.82 3.53
C LEU A 25 -5.07 3.81 4.95
N GLU A 26 -5.46 4.96 5.48
CA GLU A 26 -6.10 5.07 6.79
C GLU A 26 -7.58 5.39 6.65
N MET A 27 -8.42 4.63 7.34
CA MET A 27 -9.86 4.78 7.31
C MET A 27 -10.41 4.74 8.73
N THR A 28 -11.27 5.69 9.03
CA THR A 28 -11.98 5.75 10.30
C THR A 28 -13.42 5.31 10.08
N PHE A 29 -13.90 4.40 10.91
CA PHE A 29 -15.29 3.96 10.97
C PHE A 29 -15.93 4.53 12.24
N LEU A 30 -17.08 5.16 12.07
CA LEU A 30 -17.89 5.72 13.16
C LEU A 30 -19.21 4.98 13.17
N SER A 31 -19.60 4.46 14.33
CA SER A 31 -20.91 3.86 14.54
C SER A 31 -21.69 4.72 15.51
N PHE A 32 -22.92 5.07 15.14
CA PHE A 32 -23.84 5.81 15.98
C PHE A 32 -25.08 4.96 16.21
N GLY A 33 -25.59 4.93 17.43
CA GLY A 33 -26.89 4.34 17.71
C GLY A 33 -27.46 4.77 19.04
N VAL A 34 -28.78 4.65 19.16
CA VAL A 34 -29.53 5.04 20.35
C VAL A 34 -29.54 3.85 21.31
N SER A 35 -28.66 3.87 22.30
CA SER A 35 -28.67 2.87 23.38
C SER A 35 -29.68 3.29 24.44
N LYS A 36 -30.73 2.49 24.67
CA LYS A 36 -31.66 2.67 25.79
C LYS A 36 -31.24 1.71 26.92
N GLY A 37 -30.58 2.23 27.95
CA GLY A 37 -30.24 1.47 29.17
C GLY A 37 -28.98 0.60 29.10
N GLU A 38 -28.72 -0.20 30.15
CA GLU A 38 -27.50 -0.98 30.49
C GLU A 38 -26.97 -1.98 29.43
N GLU A 39 -27.53 -2.00 28.21
CA GLU A 39 -27.11 -2.85 27.09
C GLU A 39 -25.98 -2.27 26.21
N GLU A 40 -25.24 -1.27 26.70
CA GLU A 40 -24.10 -0.67 25.98
C GLU A 40 -23.01 -1.69 25.58
N THR A 41 -22.95 -2.84 26.26
CA THR A 41 -21.87 -3.84 26.07
C THR A 41 -22.21 -4.97 25.09
N LYS A 42 -23.47 -5.11 24.63
CA LYS A 42 -23.89 -6.25 23.79
C LYS A 42 -24.24 -5.89 22.35
N THR A 43 -24.41 -4.62 22.03
CA THR A 43 -24.79 -4.20 20.67
C THR A 43 -23.57 -3.80 19.85
N CYS A 44 -23.29 -4.61 18.82
CA CYS A 44 -22.21 -4.36 17.87
C CYS A 44 -22.76 -3.75 16.57
N ALA A 45 -22.03 -2.80 16.00
CA ALA A 45 -22.24 -2.29 14.66
C ALA A 45 -21.29 -2.98 13.68
N VAL A 46 -21.83 -3.39 12.53
CA VAL A 46 -21.03 -3.92 11.41
C VAL A 46 -20.96 -2.85 10.34
N ASN A 47 -19.77 -2.29 10.14
CA ASN A 47 -19.51 -1.32 9.09
C ASN A 47 -18.88 -2.01 7.89
N ILE A 48 -19.49 -1.84 6.71
CA ILE A 48 -19.00 -2.39 5.45
C ILE A 48 -18.66 -1.22 4.53
N LYS A 49 -17.44 -1.22 3.99
CA LYS A 49 -17.01 -0.20 3.03
C LYS A 49 -16.25 -0.85 1.88
N LEU A 50 -16.74 -0.61 0.67
CA LEU A 50 -16.01 -0.91 -0.55
C LEU A 50 -14.86 0.09 -0.69
N ILE A 51 -13.67 -0.41 -0.95
CA ILE A 51 -12.47 0.38 -1.17
C ILE A 51 -11.78 -0.03 -2.45
N THR A 52 -11.13 0.94 -3.08
CA THR A 52 -10.20 0.70 -4.18
C THR A 52 -8.79 0.90 -3.65
N ILE A 53 -7.99 -0.16 -3.68
CA ILE A 53 -6.61 -0.16 -3.27
C ILE A 53 -5.77 0.48 -4.39
N PRO A 54 -4.86 1.41 -4.07
CA PRO A 54 -4.09 2.10 -5.10
C PRO A 54 -3.22 1.16 -5.92
N ILE A 55 -2.71 0.06 -5.35
CA ILE A 55 -1.80 -0.86 -6.03
C ILE A 55 -2.16 -2.30 -5.67
N ALA A 56 -2.01 -3.22 -6.63
CA ALA A 56 -2.14 -4.65 -6.38
C ALA A 56 -0.87 -5.18 -5.69
N GLY A 57 -1.02 -6.05 -4.69
CA GLY A 57 0.12 -6.63 -3.98
C GLY A 57 -0.20 -7.05 -2.55
N GLU A 58 0.86 -7.19 -1.74
CA GLU A 58 0.78 -7.56 -0.32
C GLU A 58 0.43 -6.34 0.55
N TYR A 59 -0.49 -6.52 1.49
CA TYR A 59 -0.92 -5.52 2.46
C TYR A 59 -0.97 -6.10 3.88
N LEU A 60 -0.57 -5.29 4.86
CA LEU A 60 -0.78 -5.56 6.28
C LEU A 60 -2.02 -4.78 6.76
N ILE A 61 -2.94 -5.49 7.41
CA ILE A 61 -4.14 -4.93 8.03
C ILE A 61 -3.81 -4.63 9.49
N LYS A 62 -3.89 -3.35 9.89
CA LYS A 62 -3.82 -2.92 11.29
C LYS A 62 -5.18 -2.37 11.72
N GLY A 63 -5.81 -3.01 12.68
CA GLY A 63 -7.10 -2.61 13.25
C GLY A 63 -7.73 -3.80 13.98
N GLU A 64 -8.53 -3.52 15.00
CA GLU A 64 -9.22 -4.56 15.77
C GLU A 64 -10.48 -5.02 15.04
N ASN A 65 -10.73 -6.33 15.03
CA ASN A 65 -11.93 -6.97 14.46
C ASN A 65 -12.23 -6.57 13.00
N VAL A 66 -11.17 -6.39 12.21
CA VAL A 66 -11.24 -6.09 10.78
C VAL A 66 -11.11 -7.36 9.96
N THR A 67 -11.99 -7.51 8.98
CA THR A 67 -11.89 -8.52 7.94
C THR A 67 -11.87 -7.83 6.57
N VAL A 68 -10.90 -8.20 5.73
CA VAL A 68 -10.84 -7.73 4.34
C VAL A 68 -11.32 -8.85 3.44
N VAL A 69 -12.29 -8.55 2.59
CA VAL A 69 -12.79 -9.47 1.57
C VAL A 69 -12.35 -8.95 0.21
N THR A 70 -11.59 -9.76 -0.51
CA THR A 70 -11.19 -9.54 -1.90
C THR A 70 -11.94 -10.54 -2.77
N TYR A 71 -11.80 -10.41 -4.09
CA TYR A 71 -12.28 -11.45 -5.01
C TYR A 71 -11.59 -12.80 -4.79
N GLU A 72 -10.35 -12.77 -4.29
CA GLU A 72 -9.52 -13.96 -4.07
C GLU A 72 -9.83 -14.66 -2.73
N GLY A 73 -10.56 -14.00 -1.83
CA GLY A 73 -11.02 -14.62 -0.59
C GLY A 73 -11.19 -13.66 0.57
N THR A 74 -11.26 -14.23 1.77
CA THR A 74 -11.41 -13.49 3.02
C THR A 74 -10.12 -13.55 3.82
N HIS A 75 -9.67 -12.40 4.31
CA HIS A 75 -8.36 -12.24 4.93
C HIS A 75 -8.42 -11.47 6.25
N LYS A 76 -7.57 -11.90 7.19
CA LYS A 76 -7.37 -11.26 8.50
C LYS A 76 -5.89 -11.01 8.73
N GLY A 77 -5.53 -9.81 9.20
CA GLY A 77 -4.14 -9.41 9.50
C GLY A 77 -3.24 -9.14 8.30
N ARG A 78 -3.21 -10.01 7.28
CA ARG A 78 -2.46 -9.81 6.02
C ARG A 78 -3.26 -10.33 4.84
N PHE A 79 -3.10 -9.69 3.69
CA PHE A 79 -3.63 -10.20 2.43
C PHE A 79 -2.72 -9.86 1.26
N SER A 80 -2.82 -10.63 0.19
CA SER A 80 -2.25 -10.31 -1.10
C SER A 80 -3.39 -10.31 -2.10
N THR A 81 -3.38 -9.38 -3.05
CA THR A 81 -4.39 -9.32 -4.10
C THR A 81 -3.79 -8.86 -5.41
N ASN A 82 -4.16 -9.50 -6.51
CA ASN A 82 -3.83 -9.03 -7.85
C ASN A 82 -4.82 -7.96 -8.36
N LEU A 83 -5.93 -7.79 -7.65
CA LEU A 83 -7.01 -6.86 -7.98
C LEU A 83 -7.05 -5.69 -7.02
N ARG A 84 -7.53 -4.55 -7.53
CA ARG A 84 -7.60 -3.29 -6.78
C ARG A 84 -8.88 -3.13 -5.96
N GLY A 85 -9.88 -4.01 -6.12
CA GLY A 85 -11.13 -3.93 -5.35
C GLY A 85 -11.05 -4.76 -4.06
N ALA A 86 -11.41 -4.16 -2.93
CA ALA A 86 -11.58 -4.88 -1.67
C ALA A 86 -12.74 -4.32 -0.85
N VAL A 87 -13.38 -5.16 -0.07
CA VAL A 87 -14.42 -4.80 0.90
C VAL A 87 -13.83 -4.91 2.29
N LEU A 88 -13.89 -3.83 3.04
CA LEU A 88 -13.55 -3.81 4.46
C LEU A 88 -14.82 -4.02 5.27
N MET A 89 -14.77 -5.02 6.15
CA MET A 89 -15.80 -5.27 7.15
C MET A 89 -15.17 -5.05 8.53
N VAL A 90 -15.77 -4.18 9.33
CA VAL A 90 -15.32 -3.87 10.68
C VAL A 90 -16.48 -4.09 11.63
N VAL A 91 -16.26 -4.91 12.65
CA VAL A 91 -17.22 -5.12 13.73
C VAL A 91 -16.72 -4.33 14.93
N GLN A 92 -17.51 -3.36 15.39
CA GLN A 92 -17.15 -2.49 16.51
C GLN A 92 -18.34 -2.27 17.44
N SER A 93 -18.08 -1.93 18.70
CA SER A 93 -19.14 -1.59 19.64
C SER A 93 -19.91 -0.34 19.18
N LEU A 94 -21.18 -0.22 19.55
CA LEU A 94 -21.94 1.01 19.31
C LEU A 94 -21.24 2.23 19.92
N ASN A 95 -21.43 3.40 19.32
CA ASN A 95 -20.84 4.68 19.77
C ASN A 95 -19.30 4.69 19.88
N SER A 96 -18.62 3.73 19.24
CA SER A 96 -17.17 3.66 19.18
C SER A 96 -16.61 4.13 17.83
N LYS A 97 -15.30 4.38 17.83
CA LYS A 97 -14.51 4.70 16.65
C LYS A 97 -13.44 3.62 16.45
N ALA A 98 -13.43 2.97 15.29
CA ALA A 98 -12.34 2.10 14.89
C ALA A 98 -11.55 2.72 13.74
N THR A 99 -10.23 2.70 13.87
CA THR A 99 -9.32 3.12 12.80
C THR A 99 -8.66 1.90 12.20
N VAL A 100 -8.79 1.75 10.88
CA VAL A 100 -8.16 0.69 10.12
C VAL A 100 -7.08 1.29 9.22
N LYS A 101 -5.87 0.74 9.30
CA LYS A 101 -4.75 1.10 8.44
C LYS A 101 -4.38 -0.08 7.56
N LEU A 102 -4.36 0.13 6.25
CA LEU A 102 -3.81 -0.80 5.28
C LEU A 102 -2.41 -0.33 4.90
N LEU A 103 -1.39 -1.10 5.30
CA LEU A 103 0.00 -0.80 4.98
C LEU A 103 0.43 -1.61 3.74
N PRO A 104 0.68 -0.97 2.59
CA PRO A 104 1.25 -1.65 1.44
C PRO A 104 2.65 -2.16 1.79
N LYS A 105 2.93 -3.41 1.41
CA LYS A 105 4.27 -3.99 1.51
C LYS A 105 4.92 -3.96 0.15
N VAL A 106 5.39 -2.77 -0.23
CA VAL A 106 6.13 -2.58 -1.48
C VAL A 106 7.54 -3.13 -1.29
N LYS A 107 7.86 -4.25 -1.93
CA LYS A 107 9.24 -4.73 -2.03
C LYS A 107 9.96 -3.84 -3.03
N PHE A 108 10.68 -2.83 -2.55
CA PHE A 108 11.50 -2.00 -3.43
C PHE A 108 12.62 -2.88 -4.01
N PRO A 109 12.79 -2.96 -5.34
CA PRO A 109 13.88 -3.70 -5.94
C PRO A 109 15.16 -2.84 -5.87
N THR A 110 15.54 -2.41 -4.67
CA THR A 110 16.75 -1.62 -4.38
C THR A 110 18.00 -2.13 -5.10
N PRO A 111 18.28 -3.46 -5.14
CA PRO A 111 19.45 -3.95 -5.86
C PRO A 111 19.35 -3.76 -7.38
N HIS A 112 18.16 -3.79 -7.97
CA HIS A 112 17.99 -3.64 -9.43
C HIS A 112 18.15 -2.17 -9.83
N VAL A 113 17.65 -1.24 -9.01
CA VAL A 113 17.85 0.21 -9.22
C VAL A 113 19.33 0.57 -9.10
N ALA A 114 20.04 0.03 -8.10
CA ALA A 114 21.48 0.23 -7.96
C ALA A 114 22.26 -0.34 -9.16
N LEU A 115 21.89 -1.53 -9.65
CA LEU A 115 22.50 -2.14 -10.83
C LEU A 115 22.32 -1.29 -12.09
N ILE A 116 21.13 -0.75 -12.33
CA ILE A 116 20.85 0.11 -13.49
C ILE A 116 21.71 1.39 -13.45
N ILE A 117 21.87 2.00 -12.27
CA ILE A 117 22.73 3.18 -12.10
C ILE A 117 24.19 2.81 -12.40
N ILE A 118 24.68 1.70 -11.86
CA ILE A 118 26.07 1.25 -12.09
C ILE A 118 26.30 0.98 -13.58
N ILE A 119 25.41 0.24 -14.25
CA ILE A 119 25.51 -0.04 -15.69
C ILE A 119 25.46 1.25 -16.51
N GLY A 120 24.59 2.21 -16.16
CA GLY A 120 24.50 3.50 -16.84
C GLY A 120 25.77 4.34 -16.70
N VAL A 121 26.37 4.37 -15.51
CA VAL A 121 27.62 5.11 -15.23
C VAL A 121 28.81 4.45 -15.92
N VAL A 122 28.97 3.13 -15.76
CA VAL A 122 30.08 2.37 -16.35
C VAL A 122 29.98 2.37 -17.87
N GLY A 123 28.80 2.08 -18.42
CA GLY A 123 28.55 2.10 -19.87
C GLY A 123 28.76 3.48 -20.47
N GLY A 124 28.30 4.54 -19.80
CA GLY A 124 28.54 5.92 -20.23
C GLY A 124 30.02 6.33 -20.20
N TYR A 125 30.79 5.83 -19.22
CA TYR A 125 32.23 6.07 -19.15
C TYR A 125 33.00 5.33 -20.26
N VAL A 126 32.70 4.05 -20.50
CA VAL A 126 33.31 3.26 -21.58
C VAL A 126 33.04 3.87 -22.94
N PHE A 127 31.81 4.31 -23.22
CA PHE A 127 31.45 4.96 -24.48
C PHE A 127 32.23 6.26 -24.70
N ARG A 128 32.41 7.06 -23.63
CA ARG A 128 33.19 8.31 -23.67
C ARG A 128 34.69 8.06 -23.92
N VAL A 129 35.23 6.95 -23.41
CA VAL A 129 36.63 6.58 -23.64
C VAL A 129 36.83 6.08 -25.08
N LEU A 130 35.87 5.33 -25.62
CA LEU A 130 35.91 4.84 -27.01
C LEU A 130 35.74 5.96 -28.04
N GLU A 131 34.88 6.95 -27.81
CA GLU A 131 34.73 8.12 -28.70
C GLU A 131 35.96 9.05 -28.70
N ARG A 132 36.86 8.94 -27.71
CA ARG A 132 38.08 9.76 -27.62
C ARG A 132 39.32 9.08 -28.23
N LYS A 133 39.17 7.90 -28.83
CA LYS A 133 40.20 7.21 -29.61
C LYS A 133 39.85 7.29 -31.09
#